data_AF-A0A7C6SJ28-F1
#
_entry.id   AF-A0A7C6SJ28-F1
#
_cell.length_a   1.000
_cell.length_b   1.000
_cell.length_c   1.000
_cell.angle_alpha   90.00
_cell.angle_beta   90.00
_cell.angle_gamma   90.00
#
_symmetry.space_group_name_H-M   'P 1'
#
loop_
_entity.id
_entity.type
_entity.pdbx_description
1 polymer ?
#
loop_
_entity_poly.entity_id
_entity_poly.type
_entity_poly.pdbx_seq_one_letter_code
_entity_poly.pdbx_strand_id
1 'polypeptide(L)'
;HDNPYIQDNLAFGFQLQLESFNLYPGLFMKNYLKCYRYNLHFRPKSLLVELGTVKNSLESAQNAMDPFAHLVDIILQGEADIQ
;
A
#
# COMPACT_ATOMS: atom_id res chain seq x y z
N HIS A 1 20.39 13.53 -5.14
CA HIS A 1 19.42 14.10 -4.18
C HIS A 1 19.00 13.00 -3.24
N ASP A 2 18.93 13.24 -1.93
CA ASP A 2 18.73 12.23 -0.89
C ASP A 2 17.24 11.85 -0.72
N ASN A 3 16.95 10.62 -0.26
CA ASN A 3 15.59 10.17 0.08
C ASN A 3 15.57 9.91 1.58
N PRO A 4 15.30 10.94 2.42
CA PRO A 4 15.34 10.76 3.86
C PRO A 4 14.29 9.77 4.35
N TYR A 5 13.20 9.58 3.60
CA TYR A 5 12.05 8.75 3.98
C TYR A 5 12.08 7.35 3.40
N ILE A 6 13.22 6.88 2.88
CA ILE A 6 13.29 5.57 2.24
C ILE A 6 12.91 4.44 3.21
N GLN A 7 13.41 4.47 4.45
CA GLN A 7 13.10 3.43 5.45
C GLN A 7 11.64 3.49 5.87
N ASP A 8 11.10 4.68 6.13
CA ASP A 8 9.69 4.85 6.52
C ASP A 8 8.73 4.34 5.43
N ASN A 9 9.02 4.63 4.16
CA ASN A 9 8.18 4.20 3.05
C ASN A 9 8.29 2.68 2.80
N LEU A 10 9.48 2.10 2.96
CA LEU A 10 9.68 0.66 2.86
C LEU A 10 8.95 -0.09 3.98
N ALA A 11 9.08 0.39 5.23
CA ALA A 11 8.38 -0.17 6.37
C ALA A 11 6.86 -0.07 6.18
N PHE A 12 6.34 1.10 5.83
CA PHE A 12 4.91 1.32 5.61
C PHE A 12 4.34 0.43 4.50
N GLY A 13 5.02 0.32 3.36
CA GLY A 13 4.60 -0.56 2.28
C GLY A 13 4.66 -2.05 2.62
N PHE A 14 5.62 -2.47 3.46
CA PHE A 14 5.73 -3.85 3.90
C PHE A 14 4.65 -4.24 4.90
N GLN A 15 4.39 -3.38 5.89
CA GLN A 15 3.30 -3.56 6.87
C GLN A 15 1.95 -3.66 6.16
N LEU A 16 1.67 -2.76 5.22
CA LEU A 16 0.48 -2.82 4.38
C LEU A 16 0.35 -4.15 3.65
N GLN A 17 1.45 -4.65 3.07
CA GLN A 17 1.41 -5.91 2.33
C GLN A 17 1.11 -7.11 3.24
N LEU A 18 1.75 -7.20 4.41
CA LEU A 18 1.51 -8.29 5.36
C LEU A 18 0.04 -8.30 5.83
N GLU A 19 -0.45 -7.17 6.30
CA GLU A 19 -1.82 -7.06 6.83
C GLU A 19 -2.87 -7.24 5.73
N SER A 20 -2.57 -6.82 4.50
CA SER A 20 -3.48 -7.02 3.36
C SER A 20 -3.81 -8.48 3.10
N PHE A 21 -2.86 -9.38 3.31
CA PHE A 21 -3.05 -10.82 3.10
C PHE A 21 -3.85 -11.45 4.23
N ASN A 22 -3.86 -10.84 5.42
CA ASN A 22 -4.67 -11.25 6.56
C ASN A 22 -6.13 -10.79 6.40
N LEU A 23 -6.34 -9.47 6.24
CA LEU A 23 -7.67 -8.87 6.21
C LEU A 23 -8.43 -9.11 4.91
N TYR A 24 -7.72 -9.14 3.77
CA TYR A 24 -8.33 -9.15 2.45
C TYR A 24 -7.66 -10.18 1.52
N PRO A 25 -7.73 -11.47 1.87
CA PRO A 25 -7.07 -12.52 1.11
C PRO A 25 -7.55 -12.54 -0.35
N GLY A 26 -6.60 -12.44 -1.29
CA GLY A 26 -6.85 -12.47 -2.72
C GLY A 26 -7.22 -11.13 -3.37
N LEU A 27 -7.39 -10.04 -2.59
CA LEU A 27 -7.65 -8.71 -3.15
C LEU A 27 -6.36 -8.01 -3.58
N PHE A 28 -5.31 -8.08 -2.75
CA PHE A 28 -4.05 -7.40 -2.97
C PHE A 28 -3.03 -8.28 -3.69
N MET A 29 -2.30 -7.68 -4.62
CA MET A 29 -1.18 -8.34 -5.31
C MET A 29 0.14 -8.11 -4.57
N LYS A 30 1.14 -8.96 -4.83
CA LYS A 30 2.47 -8.81 -4.23
C LYS A 30 3.12 -7.49 -4.65
N ASN A 31 3.74 -6.81 -3.68
CA ASN A 31 4.51 -5.59 -3.90
C ASN A 31 5.83 -5.89 -4.63
N TYR A 32 6.30 -4.93 -5.44
CA TYR A 32 7.57 -5.00 -6.17
C TYR A 32 8.39 -3.75 -5.89
N LEU A 33 9.69 -3.93 -5.64
CA LEU A 33 10.61 -2.81 -5.50
C LEU A 33 11.07 -2.32 -6.87
N LYS A 34 10.94 -1.02 -7.12
CA LYS A 34 11.51 -0.33 -8.28
C LYS A 34 12.44 0.78 -7.80
N CYS A 35 13.51 1.04 -8.56
CA CYS A 35 14.49 2.10 -8.24
C CYS A 35 13.97 3.52 -8.53
N TYR A 36 12.79 3.65 -9.14
CA TYR A 36 12.14 4.93 -9.40
C TYR A 36 11.53 5.52 -8.13
N ARG A 37 11.58 6.85 -8.04
CA ARG A 37 11.33 7.58 -6.78
C ARG A 37 9.90 8.11 -6.61
N TYR A 38 9.12 8.27 -7.69
CA TYR A 38 7.71 8.69 -7.73
C TYR A 38 7.26 9.66 -6.60
N ASN A 39 8.01 10.74 -6.37
CA ASN A 39 7.71 11.74 -5.32
C ASN A 39 7.67 11.18 -3.87
N LEU A 40 8.08 9.94 -3.63
CA LEU A 40 8.09 9.30 -2.32
C LEU A 40 9.07 9.95 -1.33
N HIS A 41 9.98 10.81 -1.81
CA HIS A 41 10.95 11.53 -0.98
C HIS A 41 10.40 12.83 -0.38
N PHE A 42 9.18 13.26 -0.73
CA PHE A 42 8.59 14.48 -0.17
C PHE A 42 7.92 14.27 1.19
N ARG A 43 7.51 13.04 1.53
CA ARG A 43 6.82 12.73 2.79
C ARG A 43 7.06 11.27 3.23
N PRO A 44 7.20 10.99 4.54
CA PRO A 44 7.21 9.61 5.03
C PRO A 44 5.83 8.95 4.87
N LYS A 45 5.82 7.62 4.88
CA LYS A 45 4.62 6.79 4.68
C LYS A 45 3.90 7.06 3.35
N SER A 46 4.67 7.20 2.26
CA SER A 46 4.16 7.34 0.90
C SER A 46 4.19 6.00 0.14
N LEU A 47 3.15 5.71 -0.66
CA LEU A 47 3.15 4.60 -1.62
C LEU A 47 2.82 5.08 -3.03
N LEU A 48 3.34 4.34 -4.01
CA LEU A 48 2.79 4.29 -5.35
C LEU A 48 1.88 3.07 -5.44
N VAL A 49 0.63 3.28 -5.86
CA VAL A 49 -0.37 2.22 -5.99
C VAL A 49 -0.89 2.21 -7.43
N GLU A 50 -0.96 1.01 -8.00
CA GLU A 50 -1.67 0.74 -9.23
C GLU A 50 -3.01 0.07 -8.89
N LEU A 51 -4.11 0.64 -9.38
CA LEU A 51 -5.46 0.15 -9.08
C LEU A 51 -6.05 -0.57 -10.29
N GLY A 52 -6.04 -1.90 -10.22
CA GLY A 52 -6.63 -2.78 -11.22
C GLY A 52 -5.75 -3.03 -12.44
N THR A 53 -6.35 -3.64 -13.45
CA THR A 53 -5.75 -4.07 -14.72
C THR A 53 -6.79 -3.93 -15.83
N VAL A 54 -6.42 -4.29 -17.06
CA VAL A 54 -7.37 -4.37 -18.20
C VAL A 54 -8.58 -5.29 -17.97
N LYS A 55 -8.54 -6.16 -16.95
CA LYS A 55 -9.64 -7.07 -16.59
C LYS A 55 -10.64 -6.47 -15.60
N ASN A 56 -10.37 -5.29 -15.05
CA ASN A 56 -11.19 -4.68 -14.02
C ASN A 56 -12.24 -3.73 -14.61
N SER A 57 -13.42 -3.68 -13.98
CA SER A 57 -14.43 -2.65 -14.24
C SER A 57 -14.21 -1.44 -13.32
N LEU A 58 -14.79 -0.29 -13.69
CA LEU A 58 -14.80 0.90 -12.83
C LEU A 58 -15.40 0.59 -11.45
N GLU A 59 -16.53 -0.11 -11.42
CA GLU A 59 -17.19 -0.52 -10.19
C GLU A 59 -16.28 -1.39 -9.31
N SER A 60 -15.54 -2.34 -9.90
CA SER A 60 -14.58 -3.15 -9.12
C SER A 60 -13.46 -2.32 -8.50
N ALA A 61 -12.99 -1.28 -9.20
CA ALA A 61 -11.99 -0.36 -8.68
C ALA A 61 -12.56 0.50 -7.54
N GLN A 62 -13.80 0.97 -7.66
CA GLN A 62 -14.50 1.73 -6.61
C GLN A 62 -14.73 0.87 -5.37
N ASN A 63 -15.24 -0.35 -5.53
CA ASN A 63 -15.48 -1.28 -4.43
C ASN A 63 -14.19 -1.68 -3.71
N ALA A 64 -13.04 -1.65 -4.39
CA ALA A 64 -11.74 -1.93 -3.77
C ALA A 64 -11.19 -0.77 -2.91
N MET A 65 -11.74 0.45 -3.05
CA MET A 65 -11.26 1.61 -2.28
C MET A 65 -11.62 1.54 -0.80
N ASP A 66 -12.79 1.00 -0.44
CA ASP A 66 -13.16 0.87 0.98
C ASP A 66 -12.23 -0.09 1.74
N PRO A 67 -11.94 -1.32 1.24
CA PRO A 67 -10.92 -2.18 1.83
C PRO A 67 -9.53 -1.53 1.88
N PHE A 68 -9.13 -0.82 0.82
CA PHE A 68 -7.83 -0.16 0.78
C PHE A 68 -7.72 0.96 1.81
N ALA A 69 -8.77 1.79 1.94
CA ALA A 69 -8.81 2.87 2.93
C ALA A 69 -8.78 2.32 4.36
N HIS A 70 -9.55 1.28 4.64
CA HIS A 70 -9.55 0.62 5.95
C HIS A 70 -8.18 0.04 6.30
N LEU A 71 -7.54 -0.66 5.35
CA LEU A 71 -6.19 -1.18 5.53
C LEU A 71 -5.18 -0.07 5.81
N VAL A 72 -5.24 1.05 5.07
CA VAL A 72 -4.35 2.21 5.29
C VAL A 72 -4.58 2.82 6.68
N ASP A 73 -5.83 2.96 7.12
CA ASP A 73 -6.16 3.50 8.44
C ASP A 73 -5.57 2.64 9.56
N ILE A 74 -5.83 1.33 9.56
CA ILE A 74 -5.28 0.37 10.55
C ILE A 74 -3.76 0.52 10.70
N ILE A 75 -3.03 0.58 9.58
CA ILE A 75 -1.56 0.69 9.60
C ILE A 75 -1.12 2.06 10.12
N LEU A 76 -1.86 3.12 9.82
CA LEU A 76 -1.55 4.46 10.31
C LEU A 76 -1.84 4.64 11.81
N GLN A 77 -2.89 4.00 12.33
CA GLN A 77 -3.21 3.96 13.76
C GLN A 77 -2.28 3.03 14.55
N GLY A 78 -1.59 2.10 13.88
CA GLY A 78 -0.75 1.09 14.52
C GLY A 78 -1.56 -0.06 15.13
N GLU A 79 -2.73 -0.34 14.56
CA GLU A 79 -3.67 -1.38 15.01
C GLU A 79 -3.49 -2.71 14.26
N ALA A 80 -2.54 -2.79 13.33
CA ALA A 80 -2.26 -4.01 12.57
C ALA A 80 -1.66 -5.09 13.47
N ASP A 81 -2.16 -6.33 13.32
CA ASP A 81 -1.66 -7.51 14.04
C ASP A 81 -0.50 -8.13 13.24
N ILE A 82 0.63 -7.42 13.23
CA ILE A 82 1.82 -7.84 12.50
C ILE A 82 2.59 -8.85 13.36
N GLN A 83 2.39 -10.14 13.07
CA GLN A 83 3.11 -11.27 13.69
C GLN A 83 4.60 -11.29 13.36
#